data_AF-F4Q9D6-F1
#
_entry.id   AF-F4Q9D6-F1
#
_cell.length_a   1.000
_cell.length_b   1.000
_cell.length_c   1.000
_cell.angle_alpha   90.00
_cell.angle_beta   90.00
_cell.angle_gamma   90.00
#
_symmetry.space_group_name_H-M   'P 1'
#
loop_
_entity.id
_entity.type
_entity.pdbx_description
1 polymer ?
#
loop_
_entity_poly.entity_id
_entity_poly.type
_entity_poly.pdbx_seq_one_letter_code
_entity_poly.pdbx_strand_id
1 'polypeptide(L)'
;MEPRQKDTLTVGQLAGQSSIDRVVLPEYPVISKEPTFSQVNKNFRASDYLYMLAVPSVLVSFYYYKTYRHASSTVVAAGLAFPAMYGVSFQKVNLRLRGFLENQPECEKYQMNFNKVAL
;
A
#
# COMPACT_ATOMS: atom_id res chain seq x y z
N MET A 1 -32.08 49.73 16.81
CA MET A 1 -32.21 48.32 16.39
C MET A 1 -31.41 48.18 15.11
N GLU A 2 -30.14 47.79 15.21
CA GLU A 2 -29.25 47.59 14.06
C GLU A 2 -29.49 46.20 13.45
N PRO A 3 -29.52 46.07 12.11
CA PRO A 3 -29.67 44.77 11.46
C PRO A 3 -28.35 43.97 11.56
N ARG A 4 -28.42 42.75 12.12
CA ARG A 4 -27.29 41.79 12.06
C ARG A 4 -27.01 41.41 10.62
N GLN A 5 -25.90 41.92 10.11
CA GLN A 5 -25.26 41.51 8.87
C GLN A 5 -25.01 39.99 8.92
N LYS A 6 -25.71 39.23 8.06
CA LYS A 6 -25.46 37.80 7.90
C LYS A 6 -24.20 37.65 7.06
N ASP A 7 -23.08 37.39 7.72
CA ASP A 7 -21.83 37.06 7.07
C ASP A 7 -22.05 35.85 6.17
N THR A 8 -22.08 36.12 4.86
CA THR A 8 -22.26 35.09 3.84
C THR A 8 -20.91 34.44 3.65
N LEU A 9 -20.68 33.36 4.40
CA LEU A 9 -19.44 32.59 4.34
C LEU A 9 -19.23 32.06 2.92
N THR A 10 -18.20 32.57 2.25
CA THR A 10 -17.74 32.11 0.94
C THR A 10 -17.40 30.62 0.97
N VAL A 11 -17.70 29.88 -0.11
CA VAL A 11 -17.46 28.42 -0.25
C VAL A 11 -16.01 28.04 0.13
N GLY A 12 -15.03 28.91 -0.13
CA GLY A 12 -13.64 28.72 0.26
C GLY A 12 -13.38 28.67 1.78
N GLN A 13 -14.20 29.34 2.60
CA GLN A 13 -14.10 29.28 4.07
C GLN A 13 -14.83 28.06 4.65
N LEU A 14 -15.88 27.57 3.98
CA LEU A 14 -16.56 26.32 4.33
C LEU A 14 -15.67 25.09 4.07
N ALA A 15 -14.80 25.15 3.06
CA ALA A 15 -13.82 24.10 2.78
C ALA A 15 -12.68 24.01 3.82
N GLY A 16 -12.44 25.08 4.60
CA GLY A 16 -11.42 25.10 5.64
C GLY A 16 -11.89 24.57 7.01
N GLN A 17 -13.20 24.48 7.24
CA GLN A 17 -13.79 24.04 8.51
C GLN A 17 -14.43 22.66 8.48
N SER A 18 -14.68 22.10 7.30
CA SER A 18 -15.01 20.68 7.18
C SER A 18 -13.72 19.88 7.28
N SER A 19 -13.70 18.87 8.15
CA SER A 19 -12.67 17.83 8.23
C SER A 19 -12.69 16.99 6.95
N ILE A 20 -12.41 17.64 5.81
CA ILE A 20 -12.25 17.03 4.50
C ILE A 20 -10.97 16.21 4.64
N ASP A 21 -11.17 14.96 5.03
CA ASP A 21 -10.25 13.86 4.80
C ASP A 21 -9.69 14.09 3.40
N ARG A 22 -8.39 14.41 3.29
CA ARG A 22 -7.81 14.71 1.98
C ARG A 22 -7.98 13.44 1.16
N VAL A 23 -8.93 13.47 0.22
CA VAL A 23 -9.17 12.34 -0.67
C VAL A 23 -7.91 12.20 -1.51
N VAL A 24 -7.01 11.32 -1.09
CA VAL A 24 -5.80 11.00 -1.84
C VAL A 24 -6.28 10.27 -3.08
N LEU A 25 -6.30 10.99 -4.19
CA LEU A 25 -6.68 10.42 -5.48
C LEU A 25 -5.54 9.53 -5.98
N PRO A 26 -5.85 8.35 -6.54
CA PRO A 26 -4.83 7.48 -7.11
C PRO A 26 -4.22 8.12 -8.36
N GLU A 27 -2.88 8.15 -8.44
CA GLU A 27 -2.14 8.70 -9.58
C GLU A 27 -2.17 7.77 -10.81
N TYR A 28 -2.37 6.48 -10.58
CA TYR A 28 -2.40 5.43 -11.59
C TYR A 28 -3.83 4.90 -11.77
N PRO A 29 -4.16 4.29 -12.94
CA PRO A 29 -5.49 3.77 -13.21
C PRO A 29 -5.90 2.72 -12.16
N VAL A 30 -7.14 2.83 -11.66
CA VAL A 30 -7.66 1.92 -10.64
C VAL A 30 -8.19 0.65 -11.31
N ILE A 31 -7.58 -0.49 -11.03
CA ILE A 31 -8.03 -1.80 -11.54
C ILE A 31 -9.16 -2.33 -10.66
N SER A 32 -8.97 -2.26 -9.33
CA SER A 32 -9.97 -2.64 -8.35
C SER A 32 -9.88 -1.77 -7.10
N LYS A 33 -11.00 -1.19 -6.68
CA LYS A 33 -11.09 -0.39 -5.44
C LYS A 33 -10.95 -1.28 -4.21
N GLU A 34 -11.56 -2.47 -4.26
CA GLU A 34 -11.57 -3.46 -3.18
C GLU A 34 -11.08 -4.80 -3.72
N PRO A 35 -9.76 -4.95 -3.89
CA PRO A 35 -9.18 -6.20 -4.38
C PRO A 35 -9.43 -7.34 -3.38
N THR A 36 -9.94 -8.46 -3.90
CA THR A 36 -10.12 -9.69 -3.12
C THR A 36 -8.79 -10.38 -2.87
N PHE A 37 -8.68 -11.19 -1.81
CA PHE A 37 -7.45 -11.95 -1.50
C PHE A 37 -6.92 -12.76 -2.69
N SER A 38 -7.83 -13.39 -3.46
CA SER A 38 -7.47 -14.14 -4.66
C SER A 38 -6.88 -13.25 -5.77
N GLN A 39 -7.44 -12.05 -5.98
CA GLN A 39 -6.92 -11.11 -6.98
C GLN A 39 -5.53 -10.60 -6.61
N VAL A 40 -5.28 -10.31 -5.33
CA VAL A 40 -3.97 -9.87 -4.85
C VAL A 40 -2.93 -10.97 -5.08
N ASN A 41 -3.23 -12.21 -4.68
CA ASN A 41 -2.31 -13.33 -4.86
C ASN A 41 -1.98 -13.62 -6.33
N LYS A 42 -2.95 -13.45 -7.23
CA LYS A 42 -2.74 -13.61 -8.68
C LYS A 42 -1.86 -12.52 -9.30
N ASN A 43 -1.68 -11.41 -8.61
CA ASN A 43 -0.96 -10.22 -9.11
C ASN A 43 0.35 -9.94 -8.36
N PHE A 44 0.86 -10.91 -7.60
CA PHE A 44 2.23 -10.85 -7.14
C PHE A 44 3.20 -10.88 -8.32
N ARG A 45 4.16 -9.94 -8.35
CA ARG A 45 5.26 -9.94 -9.31
C ARG A 45 6.41 -10.79 -8.77
N ALA A 46 7.31 -11.21 -9.66
CA ALA A 46 8.55 -11.87 -9.29
C ALA A 46 9.37 -11.05 -8.27
N SER A 47 9.36 -9.72 -8.40
CA SER A 47 10.02 -8.81 -7.45
C SER A 47 9.44 -8.89 -6.04
N ASP A 48 8.12 -9.04 -5.89
CA ASP A 48 7.48 -9.13 -4.58
C ASP A 48 7.86 -10.44 -3.87
N TYR A 49 7.89 -11.54 -4.61
CA TYR A 49 8.38 -12.82 -4.08
C TYR A 49 9.85 -12.74 -3.67
N LEU A 50 10.68 -12.06 -4.48
CA LEU A 50 12.09 -11.88 -4.17
C LEU A 50 12.28 -11.05 -2.89
N TYR A 51 11.57 -9.93 -2.74
CA TYR A 51 11.61 -9.14 -1.50
C TYR A 51 11.08 -9.93 -0.29
N MET A 52 10.00 -10.67 -0.49
CA MET A 52 9.38 -11.50 0.55
C MET A 52 10.33 -12.58 1.09
N LEU A 53 11.22 -13.13 0.27
CA LEU A 53 12.17 -14.16 0.70
C LEU A 53 13.52 -13.57 1.11
N ALA A 54 14.05 -12.62 0.35
CA ALA A 54 15.38 -12.05 0.56
C ALA A 54 15.46 -11.25 1.86
N VAL A 55 14.47 -10.42 2.17
CA VAL A 55 14.50 -9.58 3.38
C VAL A 55 14.51 -10.43 4.66
N PRO A 56 13.54 -11.33 4.90
CA PRO A 56 13.55 -12.13 6.12
C PRO A 56 14.73 -13.12 6.16
N SER A 57 15.18 -13.68 5.03
CA SER A 57 16.37 -14.57 5.05
C SER A 57 17.62 -13.84 5.51
N VAL A 58 17.87 -12.62 5.02
CA VAL A 58 18.99 -11.79 5.48
C VAL A 58 18.83 -11.43 6.96
N LEU A 59 17.62 -11.03 7.37
CA LEU A 59 17.32 -10.64 8.75
C LEU A 59 17.51 -11.79 9.74
N VAL A 60 16.98 -12.97 9.42
CA VAL A 60 17.07 -14.20 10.23
C VAL A 60 18.52 -14.68 10.28
N SER A 61 19.25 -14.63 9.17
CA SER A 61 20.68 -14.99 9.15
C SER A 61 21.47 -14.05 10.06
N PHE A 62 21.25 -12.74 9.97
CA PHE A 62 21.90 -11.76 10.82
C PHE A 62 21.57 -11.99 12.31
N TYR A 63 20.29 -12.25 12.61
CA TYR A 63 19.83 -12.58 13.96
C TYR A 63 20.50 -13.84 14.51
N TYR A 64 20.63 -14.89 13.70
CA TYR A 64 21.32 -16.13 14.07
C TYR A 64 22.79 -15.90 14.44
N TYR A 65 23.51 -15.10 13.65
CA TYR A 65 24.90 -14.74 13.96
C TYR A 65 25.01 -13.91 15.23
N LYS A 66 24.09 -12.96 15.45
CA LYS A 66 24.08 -12.10 16.65
C LYS A 66 23.71 -12.83 17.93
N THR A 67 22.91 -13.88 17.83
CA THR A 67 22.50 -14.71 18.97
C THR A 67 23.39 -15.94 19.15
N TYR A 68 24.67 -15.86 18.79
CA TYR A 68 25.63 -16.97 18.96
C TYR A 68 25.10 -18.32 18.44
N ARG A 69 24.36 -18.33 17.33
CA ARG A 69 23.81 -19.52 16.70
C ARG A 69 22.70 -20.23 17.49
N HIS A 70 21.93 -19.50 18.31
CA HIS A 70 20.76 -20.04 19.01
C HIS A 70 19.61 -20.37 18.04
N ALA A 71 19.57 -21.64 17.59
CA ALA A 71 18.63 -22.13 16.59
C ALA A 71 17.15 -21.97 16.98
N SER A 72 16.78 -22.27 18.23
CA SER A 72 15.38 -22.19 18.69
C SER A 72 14.79 -20.77 18.56
N SER A 73 15.51 -19.77 19.06
CA SER A 73 15.08 -18.37 18.96
C SER A 73 15.05 -17.86 17.51
N THR A 74 15.94 -18.38 16.67
CA THR A 74 16.03 -18.04 15.25
C THR A 74 14.84 -18.61 14.46
N VAL A 75 14.38 -19.81 14.78
CA VAL A 75 13.18 -20.40 14.18
C VAL A 75 11.94 -19.57 14.53
N VAL A 76 11.82 -19.10 15.77
CA VAL A 76 10.72 -18.21 16.17
C VAL A 76 10.81 -16.88 15.42
N ALA A 77 12.01 -16.28 15.33
CA ALA A 77 12.22 -15.05 14.58
C ALA A 77 11.84 -15.22 13.09
N ALA A 78 12.23 -16.34 12.47
CA ALA A 78 11.83 -16.66 11.10
C ALA A 78 10.31 -16.83 10.96
N GLY A 79 9.69 -17.56 11.89
CA GLY A 79 8.24 -17.77 11.93
C GLY A 79 7.42 -16.48 12.00
N LEU A 80 7.99 -15.39 12.53
CA LEU A 80 7.37 -14.06 12.54
C LEU A 80 7.76 -13.22 11.31
N ALA A 81 9.02 -13.27 10.90
CA ALA A 81 9.55 -12.42 9.84
C ALA A 81 8.93 -12.73 8.46
N PHE A 82 8.74 -14.00 8.12
CA PHE A 82 8.16 -14.38 6.82
C PHE A 82 6.69 -13.94 6.67
N PRO A 83 5.77 -14.23 7.62
CA PRO A 83 4.40 -13.73 7.55
C PRO A 83 4.30 -12.19 7.56
N ALA A 84 5.14 -11.52 8.36
CA ALA A 84 5.18 -10.06 8.37
C ALA A 84 5.55 -9.49 6.99
N MET A 85 6.56 -10.06 6.34
CA MET A 85 6.98 -9.60 5.00
C MET A 85 5.98 -9.97 3.90
N TYR A 86 5.29 -11.11 4.03
CA TYR A 86 4.16 -11.43 3.17
C TYR A 86 3.07 -10.36 3.28
N GLY A 87 2.72 -9.92 4.49
CA GLY A 87 1.74 -8.85 4.72
C GLY A 87 2.14 -7.53 4.06
N VAL A 88 3.41 -7.12 4.19
CA VAL A 88 3.94 -5.91 3.53
C VAL A 88 3.83 -6.04 2.00
N SER A 89 4.21 -7.18 1.45
CA SER A 89 4.15 -7.44 0.00
C SER A 89 2.70 -7.46 -0.49
N PHE A 90 1.80 -8.09 0.26
CA PHE A 90 0.36 -8.11 0.01
C PHE A 90 -0.22 -6.69 0.00
N GLN A 91 0.16 -5.84 0.96
CA GLN A 91 -0.24 -4.43 0.98
C GLN A 91 0.28 -3.66 -0.23
N LYS A 92 1.53 -3.87 -0.66
CA LYS A 92 2.08 -3.25 -1.87
C LYS A 92 1.30 -3.63 -3.12
N VAL A 93 0.92 -4.89 -3.27
CA VAL A 93 0.09 -5.35 -4.40
C VAL A 93 -1.29 -4.70 -4.34
N ASN A 94 -1.91 -4.61 -3.16
CA ASN A 94 -3.19 -3.91 -2.98
C ASN A 94 -3.11 -2.45 -3.42
N LEU A 95 -2.06 -1.74 -3.03
CA LEU A 95 -1.86 -0.34 -3.41
C LEU A 95 -1.68 -0.17 -4.92
N ARG A 96 -1.01 -1.10 -5.60
CA ARG A 96 -0.91 -1.11 -7.08
C ARG A 96 -2.27 -1.34 -7.75
N LEU A 97 -3.05 -2.31 -7.26
CA LEU A 97 -4.40 -2.58 -7.81
C LEU A 97 -5.35 -1.39 -7.61
N ARG A 98 -5.18 -0.65 -6.51
CA ARG A 98 -5.92 0.56 -6.19
C ARG A 98 -5.41 1.82 -6.93
N GLY A 99 -4.30 1.74 -7.65
CA GLY A 99 -3.74 2.87 -8.42
C GLY A 99 -2.90 3.86 -7.60
N PHE A 100 -2.51 3.53 -6.37
CA PHE A 100 -1.59 4.35 -5.56
C PHE A 100 -0.11 4.13 -5.89
N LEU A 101 0.19 3.01 -6.55
CA LEU A 101 1.54 2.64 -6.99
C LEU A 101 1.50 2.27 -8.47
N GLU A 102 2.66 2.34 -9.11
CA GLU A 102 2.82 2.04 -10.52
C GLU A 102 2.34 0.61 -10.86
N ASN A 103 1.40 0.52 -11.81
CA ASN A 103 0.67 -0.70 -12.12
C ASN A 103 0.58 -1.02 -13.62
N GLN A 104 1.55 -0.54 -14.42
CA GLN A 104 1.61 -0.81 -15.85
C GLN A 104 1.43 -2.31 -16.21
N PRO A 105 2.19 -3.26 -15.66
CA PRO A 105 2.06 -4.67 -16.05
C PRO A 105 0.72 -5.29 -15.60
N GLU A 106 0.10 -4.78 -14.53
CA GLU A 106 -1.24 -5.21 -14.14
C GLU A 106 -2.30 -4.65 -15.10
N CYS A 107 -2.16 -3.39 -15.54
CA CYS A 107 -3.03 -2.81 -16.56
C CYS A 107 -2.97 -3.59 -17.87
N GLU A 108 -1.77 -3.98 -18.32
CA GLU A 108 -1.60 -4.84 -19.50
C GLU A 108 -2.32 -6.19 -19.34
N LYS A 109 -2.22 -6.81 -18.16
CA LYS A 109 -2.90 -8.08 -17.84
C LYS A 109 -4.44 -7.96 -17.88
N TYR A 110 -4.98 -6.80 -17.54
CA TYR A 110 -6.42 -6.53 -17.57
C TYR A 110 -6.87 -5.76 -18.84
N GLN A 111 -6.00 -5.59 -19.84
CA GLN A 111 -6.28 -4.85 -21.07
C GLN A 111 -6.80 -3.41 -20.83
N MET A 112 -6.29 -2.76 -19.77
CA MET A 112 -6.63 -1.39 -19.43
C MET A 112 -5.58 -0.42 -19.97
N ASN A 113 -6.02 0.78 -20.39
CA ASN A 113 -5.10 1.83 -20.82
C ASN A 113 -4.31 2.37 -19.62
N PHE A 114 -2.98 2.30 -19.71
CA PHE A 114 -2.09 2.91 -18.74
C PHE A 114 -2.01 4.43 -19.00
N ASN A 115 -2.94 5.17 -18.43
CA ASN A 115 -2.90 6.62 -18.42
C ASN A 115 -2.57 7.10 -17.01
N LYS A 116 -1.40 7.69 -16.82
CA LYS A 116 -1.07 8.38 -15.57
C LYS A 116 -1.99 9.60 -15.47
N VAL A 117 -2.76 9.69 -14.40
CA VAL A 117 -3.55 10.89 -14.11
C VAL A 117 -2.57 11.91 -13.54
N ALA A 118 -2.14 12.85 -14.38
CA ALA A 118 -1.38 14.00 -13.92
C ALA A 118 -2.33 14.86 -13.06
N LEU A 119 -2.10 14.86 -11.74
CA LEU A 119 -2.68 15.82 -10.81
C LEU A 119 -1.94 17.16 -10.92
#